data_AF-A0A8T4PEG2-F1
#
_entry.id   AF-A0A8T4PEG2-F1
#
_cell.length_a   1.000
_cell.length_b   1.000
_cell.length_c   1.000
_cell.angle_alpha   90.00
_cell.angle_beta   90.00
_cell.angle_gamma   90.00
#
_symmetry.space_group_name_H-M   'P 1'
#
loop_
_entity.id
_entity.type
_entity.pdbx_description
1 polymer ?
#
loop_
_entity_poly.entity_id
_entity_poly.type
_entity_poly.pdbx_seq_one_letter_code
_entity_poly.pdbx_strand_id
1 'polypeptide(L)'
;MGGLSKKAEAGLVIILVVIIVLFFFGWLINIGQRECKSNKDCGSEAYCGSDFACHTYPTIQKTVVQYNLFWPALIIGIAIVIAAVMPRLNSKAKEPERFVEKIFVKEPEEVEEIAEPYYKSKNNNARTP
;
A
#
# COMPACT_ATOMS: atom_id res chain seq x y z
N MET A 1 -51.88 -37.45 -27.03
CA MET A 1 -50.97 -36.82 -26.05
C MET A 1 -50.17 -35.76 -26.81
N GLY A 2 -50.12 -34.46 -26.52
CA GLY A 2 -50.73 -33.65 -25.48
C GLY A 2 -50.85 -32.20 -25.98
N GLY A 3 -52.04 -31.61 -25.83
CA GLY A 3 -52.35 -30.24 -26.25
C GLY A 3 -52.04 -29.16 -25.20
N LEU A 4 -51.19 -29.47 -24.21
CA LEU A 4 -50.84 -28.57 -23.10
C LEU A 4 -49.50 -27.82 -23.25
N SER A 5 -48.73 -28.04 -24.33
CA SER A 5 -47.37 -27.45 -24.44
C SER A 5 -47.33 -25.97 -24.83
N LYS A 6 -48.29 -25.45 -25.61
CA LYS A 6 -48.18 -24.07 -26.16
C LYS A 6 -48.30 -22.95 -25.12
N LYS A 7 -49.04 -23.16 -24.02
CA LYS A 7 -49.17 -22.17 -22.93
C LYS A 7 -48.02 -22.25 -21.93
N ALA A 8 -47.48 -23.45 -21.70
CA ALA A 8 -46.31 -23.66 -20.85
C ALA A 8 -45.04 -23.07 -21.50
N GLU A 9 -44.88 -23.20 -22.81
CA GLU A 9 -43.79 -22.59 -23.57
C GLU A 9 -43.85 -21.06 -23.53
N ALA A 10 -45.03 -20.46 -23.74
CA ALA A 10 -45.20 -19.01 -23.68
C ALA A 10 -44.90 -18.44 -22.29
N GLY A 11 -45.34 -19.13 -21.22
CA GLY A 11 -45.04 -18.74 -19.84
C GLY A 11 -43.53 -18.78 -19.54
N LEU A 12 -42.84 -19.82 -20.02
CA LEU A 12 -41.39 -19.97 -19.83
C LEU A 12 -40.62 -18.87 -20.57
N VAL A 13 -41.01 -18.53 -21.80
CA VAL A 13 -40.40 -17.43 -22.57
C VAL A 13 -40.57 -16.09 -21.84
N ILE A 14 -41.76 -15.80 -21.30
CA ILE A 14 -42.00 -14.55 -20.56
C ILE A 14 -41.12 -14.48 -19.31
N ILE A 15 -41.05 -15.56 -18.53
CA ILE A 15 -40.20 -15.62 -17.33
C ILE A 15 -38.73 -15.41 -17.68
N LEU A 16 -38.24 -16.04 -18.74
CA LEU A 16 -36.87 -15.88 -19.21
C LEU A 16 -36.57 -14.42 -19.63
N VAL A 17 -37.49 -13.78 -20.35
CA VAL A 17 -37.37 -12.36 -20.72
C VAL A 17 -37.31 -11.49 -19.47
N VAL A 18 -38.15 -11.73 -18.47
CA VAL A 18 -38.13 -10.96 -17.21
C VAL A 18 -36.80 -11.12 -16.49
N ILE A 19 -36.24 -12.34 -16.41
CA ILE A 19 -34.93 -12.59 -15.79
C ILE A 19 -33.83 -11.83 -16.52
N ILE A 20 -33.83 -11.87 -17.86
CA ILE A 20 -32.86 -11.15 -18.68
C ILE A 20 -32.95 -9.64 -18.39
N VAL A 21 -34.17 -9.08 -18.38
CA VAL A 21 -34.38 -7.66 -18.10
C VAL A 21 -33.87 -7.29 -16.70
N LEU A 22 -34.19 -8.08 -15.67
CA LEU A 22 -33.69 -7.84 -14.30
C LEU A 22 -32.17 -7.90 -14.22
N PHE A 23 -31.54 -8.85 -14.92
CA PHE A 23 -30.09 -8.96 -15.00
C PHE A 23 -29.45 -7.72 -15.64
N PHE A 24 -30.01 -7.25 -16.76
CA PHE A 24 -29.55 -6.02 -17.41
C PHE A 24 -29.73 -4.79 -16.52
N PHE A 25 -30.85 -4.66 -15.82
CA PHE A 25 -31.07 -3.55 -14.87
C PHE A 25 -30.07 -3.59 -13.71
N GLY A 26 -29.84 -4.76 -13.10
CA GLY A 26 -28.86 -4.90 -12.02
C GLY A 26 -27.44 -4.58 -12.48
N TRP A 27 -27.07 -5.00 -13.69
CA TRP A 27 -25.77 -4.67 -14.28
C TRP A 27 -25.61 -3.18 -14.58
N LEU A 28 -26.66 -2.53 -15.12
CA LEU A 28 -26.66 -1.10 -15.41
C LEU A 28 -26.47 -0.25 -14.15
N ILE A 29 -27.14 -0.62 -13.05
CA ILE A 29 -27.02 0.08 -11.76
C ILE A 29 -25.59 -0.05 -11.21
N ASN A 30 -24.98 -1.23 -11.32
CA ASN A 30 -23.61 -1.47 -10.84
C ASN A 30 -22.57 -0.67 -11.63
N ILE A 31 -22.79 -0.46 -12.93
CA ILE A 31 -21.91 0.39 -13.76
C ILE A 31 -22.11 1.88 -13.41
N GLY A 32 -23.34 2.32 -13.20
CA GLY A 32 -23.66 3.73 -12.95
C GLY A 32 -23.23 4.26 -11.58
N GLN A 33 -22.99 3.38 -10.60
CA GLN A 33 -22.56 3.79 -9.26
C GLN A 33 -21.05 3.97 -9.11
N ARG A 34 -20.26 3.71 -10.16
CA ARG A 34 -18.80 3.93 -10.14
C ARG A 34 -18.48 5.36 -10.53
N GLU A 35 -17.88 6.12 -9.63
CA GLU A 35 -17.44 7.48 -9.90
C GLU A 35 -16.11 7.51 -10.67
N CYS A 36 -15.24 6.53 -10.44
CA CYS A 36 -13.92 6.44 -11.06
C CYS A 36 -13.51 4.99 -11.40
N LYS A 37 -12.66 4.84 -12.43
CA LYS A 37 -11.99 3.56 -12.77
C LYS A 37 -10.47 3.68 -12.64
N SER A 38 -9.94 4.89 -12.78
CA SER A 38 -8.52 5.21 -12.64
C SER A 38 -8.36 6.54 -11.92
N ASN A 39 -7.18 6.78 -11.33
CA ASN A 39 -6.85 8.05 -10.69
C ASN A 39 -6.97 9.26 -11.64
N LYS A 40 -6.92 9.03 -12.95
CA LYS A 40 -7.09 10.09 -13.96
C LYS A 40 -8.53 10.58 -14.11
N ASP A 41 -9.51 9.79 -13.64
CA ASP A 41 -10.92 10.15 -13.68
C ASP A 41 -11.29 11.11 -12.52
N CYS A 42 -10.43 11.17 -11.49
CA CYS A 42 -10.57 12.07 -10.36
C CYS A 42 -9.78 13.39 -10.58
N GLY A 43 -10.15 14.44 -9.86
CA GLY A 43 -9.43 15.72 -9.88
C GLY A 43 -7.96 15.59 -9.43
N SER A 44 -7.13 16.59 -9.72
CA SER A 44 -5.68 16.58 -9.42
C SER A 44 -5.32 16.36 -7.94
N GLU A 45 -6.26 16.58 -7.05
CA GLU A 45 -6.09 16.49 -5.59
C GLU A 45 -6.82 15.26 -5.00
N ALA A 46 -7.27 14.35 -5.85
CA ALA A 46 -7.99 13.15 -5.46
C ALA A 46 -7.43 11.89 -6.13
N TYR A 47 -7.65 10.74 -5.51
CA TYR A 47 -7.32 9.41 -6.03
C TYR A 47 -8.56 8.53 -6.10
N CYS A 48 -8.55 7.55 -6.99
CA CYS A 48 -9.63 6.59 -7.11
C CYS A 48 -9.47 5.49 -6.05
N GLY A 49 -10.46 5.37 -5.16
CA GLY A 49 -10.46 4.35 -4.11
C GLY A 49 -10.84 2.96 -4.62
N SER A 50 -10.63 1.95 -3.78
CA SER A 50 -11.06 0.57 -4.08
C SER A 50 -12.59 0.43 -4.13
N ASP A 51 -13.30 1.40 -3.57
CA ASP A 51 -14.75 1.58 -3.59
C ASP A 51 -15.25 2.26 -4.88
N PHE A 52 -14.34 2.56 -5.83
CA PHE A 52 -14.64 3.28 -7.08
C PHE A 52 -15.16 4.71 -6.85
N ALA A 53 -14.87 5.29 -5.68
CA ALA A 53 -15.15 6.68 -5.33
C ALA A 53 -13.87 7.53 -5.35
N CYS A 54 -13.99 8.83 -5.62
CA CYS A 54 -12.84 9.74 -5.57
C CYS A 54 -12.59 10.25 -4.14
N HIS A 55 -11.40 9.98 -3.60
CA HIS A 55 -10.97 10.41 -2.26
C HIS A 55 -9.92 11.50 -2.36
N THR A 56 -9.97 12.52 -1.50
CA THR A 56 -8.94 13.57 -1.48
C THR A 56 -7.63 13.06 -0.89
N TYR A 57 -6.50 13.52 -1.44
CA TYR A 57 -5.22 13.25 -0.78
C TYR A 57 -5.22 13.92 0.59
N PRO A 58 -4.87 13.20 1.67
CA PRO A 58 -4.73 13.84 2.96
C PRO A 58 -3.65 14.90 2.82
N THR A 59 -4.01 16.15 3.08
CA THR A 59 -3.01 17.21 3.25
C THR A 59 -2.20 16.78 4.46
N ILE A 60 -1.01 16.23 4.23
CA ILE A 60 -0.01 16.06 5.27
C ILE A 60 0.25 17.49 5.73
N GLN A 61 -0.48 17.93 6.77
CA GLN A 61 -0.07 19.07 7.56
C GLN A 61 1.35 18.70 7.90
N LYS A 62 2.32 19.39 7.30
CA LYS A 62 3.71 19.21 7.66
C LYS A 62 3.70 19.49 9.14
N THR A 63 3.69 18.43 9.94
CA THR A 63 3.98 18.55 11.35
C THR A 63 5.38 19.11 11.26
N VAL A 64 5.50 20.40 11.53
CA VAL A 64 6.76 20.96 11.94
C VAL A 64 6.96 20.27 13.28
N VAL A 65 7.40 19.02 13.23
CA VAL A 65 8.01 18.35 14.35
C VAL A 65 9.16 19.28 14.60
N GLN A 66 9.01 20.15 15.61
CA GLN A 66 10.11 20.96 16.06
C GLN A 66 11.14 19.94 16.51
N TYR A 67 12.06 19.61 15.60
CA TYR A 67 13.17 18.72 15.86
C TYR A 67 14.02 19.48 16.86
N ASN A 68 13.70 19.31 18.14
CA ASN A 68 14.42 19.94 19.22
C ASN A 68 15.61 19.03 19.52
N LEU A 69 16.65 19.14 18.68
CA LEU A 69 17.90 18.37 18.84
C LEU A 69 18.69 18.77 20.10
N PHE A 70 18.23 19.76 20.85
CA PHE A 70 18.89 20.22 22.06
C PHE A 70 19.01 19.10 23.11
N TRP A 71 17.92 18.38 23.38
CA TRP A 71 17.91 17.27 24.34
C TRP A 71 18.86 16.11 23.95
N PRO A 72 18.80 15.55 22.72
CA PRO A 72 19.74 14.51 22.33
C PRO A 72 21.20 15.00 22.30
N ALA A 73 21.45 16.24 21.88
CA ALA A 73 22.80 16.82 21.91
C ALA A 73 23.33 16.99 23.34
N LEU A 74 22.48 17.39 24.29
CA LEU A 74 22.84 17.54 25.69
C LEU A 74 23.21 16.20 26.34
N ILE A 75 22.45 15.14 26.06
CA ILE A 75 22.75 13.78 26.56
C ILE A 75 24.10 13.30 26.03
N ILE A 76 24.35 13.45 24.73
CA ILE A 76 25.62 13.05 24.10
C ILE A 76 26.78 13.89 24.69
N GLY A 77 26.58 15.20 24.86
CA GLY A 77 27.58 16.09 25.45
C GLY A 77 27.97 15.67 26.87
N ILE A 78 26.98 15.38 27.73
CA ILE A 78 27.23 14.91 29.11
C ILE A 78 27.99 13.58 29.10
N ALA A 79 27.62 12.64 28.23
CA ALA A 79 28.30 11.34 28.13
C ALA A 79 29.79 11.49 27.78
N ILE A 80 30.13 12.38 26.84
CA ILE A 80 31.53 12.65 26.46
C ILE A 80 32.31 13.26 27.63
N VAL A 81 31.72 14.22 28.36
CA VAL A 81 32.36 14.84 29.53
C VAL A 81 32.62 13.82 30.63
N ILE A 82 31.65 12.96 30.94
CA ILE A 82 31.81 11.88 31.92
C ILE A 82 32.91 10.92 31.48
N ALA A 83 32.89 10.48 30.22
CA ALA A 83 33.91 9.58 29.66
C ALA A 83 35.32 10.18 29.70
N ALA A 84 35.45 11.50 29.54
CA ALA A 84 36.74 12.20 29.59
C ALA A 84 37.28 12.37 31.03
N VAL A 85 36.40 12.52 32.03
CA VAL A 85 36.78 12.76 33.43
C VAL A 85 36.97 11.46 34.21
N MET A 86 36.18 10.42 33.93
CA MET A 86 36.21 9.13 34.62
C MET A 86 37.57 8.41 34.63
N PRO A 87 38.38 8.38 33.54
CA PRO A 87 39.66 7.67 33.54
C PRO A 87 40.74 8.35 34.40
N ARG A 88 40.54 9.59 34.87
CA ARG A 88 41.50 10.28 35.75
C ARG A 88 41.37 9.90 37.23
N LEU A 89 40.24 9.30 37.65
CA LEU A 89 39.98 8.93 39.04
C LEU A 89 40.26 7.45 39.34
N ASN A 90 40.27 6.59 38.32
CA ASN A 90 40.53 5.16 38.47
C ASN A 90 41.67 4.72 37.55
N SER A 91 42.90 5.14 37.85
CA SER A 91 44.13 4.69 37.16
C SER A 91 44.46 3.20 37.36
N LYS A 92 43.46 2.34 37.62
CA LYS A 92 43.52 0.87 37.57
C LYS A 92 42.22 0.23 37.05
N ALA A 93 41.49 0.88 36.15
CA ALA A 93 40.37 0.23 35.46
C ALA A 93 40.90 -0.55 34.24
N LYS A 94 40.79 -1.88 34.34
CA LYS A 94 41.08 -2.87 33.30
C LYS A 94 40.53 -2.44 31.94
N GLU A 95 41.28 -2.77 30.88
CA GLU A 95 40.79 -2.74 29.51
C GLU A 95 39.37 -3.32 29.47
N PRO A 96 38.39 -2.62 28.85
CA PRO A 96 37.15 -3.28 28.53
C PRO A 96 37.51 -4.40 27.56
N GLU A 97 37.44 -5.64 28.03
CA GLU A 97 37.38 -6.81 27.18
C GLU A 97 36.25 -6.52 26.19
N ARG A 98 36.64 -6.15 24.97
CA ARG A 98 35.68 -6.02 23.88
C ARG A 98 35.16 -7.42 23.70
N PHE A 99 34.00 -7.70 24.28
CA PHE A 99 33.19 -8.82 23.90
C PHE A 99 32.71 -8.51 22.48
N VAL A 100 33.61 -8.73 21.52
CA VAL A 100 33.27 -8.93 20.12
C VAL A 100 32.55 -10.26 20.13
N GLU A 101 31.27 -10.23 20.53
CA GLU A 101 30.35 -11.30 20.21
C GLU A 101 30.43 -11.41 18.70
N LYS A 102 31.08 -12.49 18.24
CA LYS A 102 31.14 -12.80 16.83
C LYS A 102 29.70 -13.02 16.43
N ILE A 103 29.08 -11.98 15.86
CA ILE A 103 27.84 -12.12 15.13
C ILE A 103 28.18 -13.13 14.04
N PHE A 104 27.76 -14.38 14.25
CA PHE A 104 27.81 -15.40 13.23
C PHE A 104 26.77 -14.93 12.21
N VAL A 105 27.23 -14.12 11.25
CA VAL A 105 26.46 -13.78 10.07
C VAL A 105 26.26 -15.11 9.37
N LYS A 106 25.10 -15.72 9.58
CA LYS A 106 24.63 -16.84 8.78
C LYS A 106 24.62 -16.32 7.36
N GLU A 107 25.47 -16.89 6.52
CA GLU A 107 25.52 -16.59 5.09
C GLU A 107 24.08 -16.69 4.58
N PRO A 108 23.50 -15.60 4.04
CA PRO A 108 22.14 -15.63 3.54
C PRO A 108 22.12 -16.70 2.45
N GLU A 109 21.31 -17.72 2.67
CA GLU A 109 20.92 -18.69 1.65
C GLU A 109 20.57 -17.90 0.39
N GLU A 110 21.19 -18.25 -0.75
CA GLU A 110 20.89 -17.64 -2.04
C GLU A 110 19.38 -17.71 -2.27
N VAL A 111 18.70 -16.59 -2.02
CA VAL A 111 17.32 -16.44 -2.44
C VAL A 111 17.38 -16.34 -3.95
N GLU A 112 17.02 -17.43 -4.59
CA GLU A 112 16.81 -17.53 -6.03
C GLU A 112 16.17 -16.24 -6.53
N GLU A 113 16.90 -15.56 -7.41
CA GLU A 113 16.57 -14.26 -7.93
C GLU A 113 15.27 -14.38 -8.76
N ILE A 114 14.11 -14.29 -8.10
CA ILE A 114 12.84 -14.03 -8.77
C ILE A 114 12.89 -12.55 -9.19
N ALA A 115 13.67 -12.28 -10.24
CA ALA A 115 13.65 -11.05 -11.00
C ALA A 115 12.34 -11.00 -11.82
N GLU A 116 11.21 -10.96 -11.13
CA GLU A 116 10.00 -10.42 -11.75
C GLU A 116 9.90 -8.94 -11.39
N PRO A 117 10.02 -8.03 -12.37
CA PRO A 117 9.87 -6.61 -12.09
C PRO A 117 8.43 -6.35 -11.61
N TYR A 118 8.29 -5.96 -10.35
CA TYR A 118 7.02 -5.58 -9.71
C TYR A 118 6.38 -4.30 -10.30
N TYR A 119 6.83 -3.86 -11.48
CA TYR A 119 6.21 -2.78 -12.22
C TYR A 119 6.35 -3.00 -13.74
N LYS A 120 5.44 -3.78 -14.33
CA LYS A 120 5.18 -3.71 -15.77
C LYS A 120 4.41 -2.43 -16.07
N SER A 121 5.14 -1.34 -16.30
CA SER A 121 4.57 -0.13 -16.93
C SER A 121 4.15 -0.48 -18.36
N LYS A 122 2.85 -0.70 -18.57
CA LYS A 122 2.26 -0.90 -19.90
C LYS A 122 2.10 0.46 -20.58
N ASN A 123 3.21 1.10 -20.91
CA ASN A 123 3.24 2.31 -21.72
C ASN A 123 3.07 1.94 -23.20
N ASN A 124 1.82 1.87 -23.67
CA ASN A 124 1.49 1.79 -25.09
C ASN A 124 1.19 3.17 -25.70
N ASN A 125 1.95 4.20 -25.32
CA ASN A 125 1.89 5.48 -26.02
C ASN A 125 2.87 5.45 -27.19
N ALA A 126 2.52 4.67 -28.21
CA ALA A 126 3.05 4.86 -29.55
C ALA A 126 2.50 6.20 -30.07
N ARG A 127 3.33 7.23 -29.89
CA ARG A 127 3.24 8.50 -30.58
C ARG A 127 3.54 8.23 -32.06
N THR A 128 2.53 8.32 -32.91
CA THR A 128 2.71 8.53 -34.35
C THR A 128 1.97 9.80 -34.77
N PRO A 129 2.56 10.58 -35.71
CA PRO A 129 2.15 11.94 -36.06
C PRO A 129 0.78 12.04 -36.74
#